data_AF-A0A9D1AS33-F1
#
_entry.id   AF-A0A9D1AS33-F1
#
_cell.length_a   1.000
_cell.length_b   1.000
_cell.length_c   1.000
_cell.angle_alpha   90.00
_cell.angle_beta   90.00
_cell.angle_gamma   90.00
#
_symmetry.space_group_name_H-M   'P 1'
#
loop_
_entity.id
_entity.type
_entity.pdbx_description
1 polymer ?
#
loop_
_entity_poly.entity_id
_entity_poly.type
_entity_poly.pdbx_seq_one_letter_code
_entity_poly.pdbx_strand_id
1 'polypeptide(L)'
;TQLSVSRGERGGTKGGAGAPREALGRLVAAGGPVGVAVAPGLLDAALHVLAGLQPDAPPSLPFALDRLELLQPGVVPAWVFASRGEHASDLRLLDEDGRVCVAITGLRVRPLGRTVGLEHRLAWVPLELPPGEAEIDGAHDWVEIFEGAGIEDAIAGTHRGLALVQRALATQPPPRLWWLTRGAIVHPGDEGRVDVGAAALWGLGRTVQLEHPELRLTLVDLGPDDDAAEVLRREITAVDGEDQLAWRRGHRWGLRLQRSGEGALPEAITLPQAVLITGGLGALGQAVARWCVARGTRRVGLLGRRGLDTEGAAELVAELEQAGAQATVVAGDVEDAGVISALIDALSPGLVIHAAGIRDDGILTQQTDARASRVLAPKIGGAAVLDAVLADRPGVTLVLFSSLSGALGAAGQGPYAAANASLDALAEDRGRRGLSTISLAFGPWATGMAGQLGDAQQERLRRLGVGTLAEAEALSCLEAALAAGTSGARVVARLDPVAIGAQLTDPVPSVWRTLVRRPRPMGSASSPASP
;
A
#
# COMPACT_ATOMS: atom_id res chain seq x y z
N THR A 1 -14.32 14.72 -26.27
CA THR A 1 -14.35 13.95 -27.53
C THR A 1 -15.23 12.74 -27.32
N GLN A 2 -16.23 12.51 -28.16
CA GLN A 2 -16.98 11.24 -28.16
C GLN A 2 -16.33 10.28 -29.17
N LEU A 3 -16.18 9.01 -28.79
CA LEU A 3 -15.58 7.95 -29.62
C LEU A 3 -16.57 6.79 -29.77
N SER A 4 -16.89 6.41 -31.01
CA SER A 4 -17.62 5.17 -31.33
C SER A 4 -16.74 4.25 -32.16
N VAL A 5 -16.59 2.99 -31.74
CA VAL A 5 -15.66 2.03 -32.36
C VAL A 5 -16.43 0.90 -33.02
N SER A 6 -16.18 0.65 -34.31
CA SER A 6 -16.70 -0.48 -35.08
C SER A 6 -15.59 -1.47 -35.47
N ARG A 7 -15.93 -2.76 -35.54
CA ARG A 7 -15.00 -3.87 -35.79
C ARG A 7 -15.17 -4.39 -37.22
N GLY A 8 -14.05 -4.71 -37.88
CA GLY A 8 -14.05 -5.40 -39.17
C GLY A 8 -13.34 -6.75 -39.07
N GLU A 9 -14.05 -7.84 -39.36
CA GLU A 9 -13.43 -9.14 -39.66
C GLU A 9 -13.31 -9.26 -41.19
N ARG A 10 -12.09 -9.19 -41.76
CA ARG A 10 -11.90 -9.64 -43.14
C ARG A 10 -11.72 -11.16 -43.12
N GLY A 11 -12.68 -11.85 -43.74
CA GLY A 11 -12.78 -13.30 -43.76
C GLY A 11 -11.51 -14.02 -44.21
N GLY A 12 -11.18 -15.06 -43.44
CA GLY A 12 -10.24 -16.12 -43.78
C GLY A 12 -10.68 -17.38 -43.04
N THR A 13 -10.83 -18.48 -43.79
CA THR A 13 -11.46 -19.76 -43.45
C THR A 13 -11.06 -20.43 -42.13
N LYS A 14 -12.08 -21.02 -41.47
CA LYS A 14 -12.06 -22.16 -40.51
C LYS A 14 -11.10 -22.07 -39.30
N GLY A 15 -11.70 -21.83 -38.13
CA GLY A 15 -11.26 -22.40 -36.84
C GLY A 15 -10.48 -21.45 -35.93
N GLY A 16 -11.19 -20.82 -34.99
CA GLY A 16 -10.63 -20.01 -33.90
C GLY A 16 -10.93 -18.52 -34.08
N ALA A 17 -11.69 -17.93 -33.17
CA ALA A 17 -11.89 -16.48 -33.13
C ALA A 17 -10.57 -15.80 -32.74
N GLY A 18 -9.75 -15.44 -33.74
CA GLY A 18 -8.54 -14.66 -33.54
C GLY A 18 -8.86 -13.21 -33.16
N ALA A 19 -7.96 -12.55 -32.44
CA ALA A 19 -8.15 -11.14 -32.08
C ALA A 19 -8.31 -10.24 -33.34
N PRO A 20 -9.16 -9.21 -33.28
CA PRO A 20 -9.42 -8.32 -34.42
C PRO A 20 -8.13 -7.63 -34.90
N ARG A 21 -7.94 -7.60 -36.22
CA ARG A 21 -6.75 -7.00 -36.86
C ARG A 21 -6.92 -5.55 -37.25
N GLU A 22 -8.16 -5.06 -37.32
CA GLU A 22 -8.50 -3.70 -37.72
C GLU A 22 -9.60 -3.14 -36.80
N ALA A 23 -9.51 -1.86 -36.47
CA ALA A 23 -10.52 -1.13 -35.70
C ALA A 23 -10.73 0.26 -36.31
N LEU A 24 -11.98 0.72 -36.36
CA LEU A 24 -12.33 2.04 -36.86
C LEU A 24 -13.08 2.81 -35.76
N GLY A 25 -12.60 4.01 -35.43
CA GLY A 25 -13.23 4.92 -34.49
C GLY A 25 -13.69 6.21 -35.15
N ARG A 26 -14.83 6.76 -34.73
CA ARG A 26 -15.25 8.12 -35.10
C ARG A 26 -14.91 9.10 -33.98
N LEU A 27 -14.19 10.18 -34.29
CA LEU A 27 -13.89 11.27 -33.36
C LEU A 27 -14.92 12.39 -33.52
N VAL A 28 -15.50 12.83 -32.40
CA VAL A 28 -16.33 14.04 -32.36
C VAL A 28 -15.61 15.09 -31.51
N ALA A 29 -15.07 16.13 -32.16
CA ALA A 29 -14.34 17.22 -31.55
C ALA A 29 -15.21 18.49 -31.49
N ALA A 30 -15.19 19.22 -30.35
CA ALA A 30 -15.94 20.47 -30.19
C ALA A 30 -15.19 21.72 -30.73
N GLY A 31 -14.24 21.54 -31.64
CA GLY A 31 -13.29 22.55 -32.09
C GLY A 31 -11.89 22.35 -31.51
N GLY A 32 -10.87 22.82 -32.24
CA GLY A 32 -9.46 22.71 -31.87
C GLY A 32 -8.82 24.08 -31.57
N PRO A 33 -7.77 24.13 -30.73
CA PRO A 33 -7.03 25.36 -30.48
C PRO A 33 -6.40 25.90 -31.78
N VAL A 34 -6.47 27.21 -31.98
CA VAL A 34 -5.89 27.89 -33.14
C VAL A 34 -4.36 27.81 -33.06
N GLY A 35 -3.70 27.40 -34.15
CA GLY A 35 -2.23 27.38 -34.26
C GLY A 35 -1.53 26.07 -33.89
N VAL A 36 -2.27 24.98 -33.66
CA VAL A 36 -1.68 23.65 -33.42
C VAL A 36 -1.95 22.72 -34.61
N ALA A 37 -0.93 21.99 -35.08
CA ALA A 37 -1.06 21.07 -36.21
C ALA A 37 -2.06 19.93 -35.95
N VAL A 38 -2.06 19.38 -34.73
CA VAL A 38 -3.02 18.38 -34.22
C VAL A 38 -3.21 18.63 -32.72
N ALA A 39 -4.45 18.73 -32.25
CA ALA A 39 -4.71 18.95 -30.83
C ALA A 39 -4.29 17.71 -29.99
N PRO A 40 -3.54 17.86 -28.88
CA PRO A 40 -3.10 16.74 -28.05
C PRO A 40 -4.26 15.84 -27.58
N GLY A 41 -5.39 16.42 -27.20
CA GLY A 41 -6.58 15.66 -26.78
C GLY A 41 -7.27 14.87 -27.90
N LEU A 42 -7.04 15.22 -29.18
CA LEU A 42 -7.52 14.43 -30.32
C LEU A 42 -6.60 13.25 -30.60
N LEU A 43 -5.29 13.46 -30.47
CA LEU A 43 -4.31 12.39 -30.59
C LEU A 43 -4.50 11.35 -29.48
N ASP A 44 -4.72 11.81 -28.25
CA ASP A 44 -5.04 10.97 -27.09
C ASP A 44 -6.32 10.14 -27.32
N ALA A 45 -7.41 10.80 -27.74
CA ALA A 45 -8.66 10.11 -28.08
C ALA A 45 -8.51 9.10 -29.23
N ALA A 46 -7.63 9.35 -30.20
CA ALA A 46 -7.36 8.41 -31.29
C ALA A 46 -6.67 7.12 -30.80
N LEU A 47 -5.80 7.21 -29.79
CA LEU A 47 -5.13 6.04 -29.22
C LEU A 47 -6.11 5.06 -28.58
N HIS A 48 -7.27 5.52 -28.09
CA HIS A 48 -8.29 4.65 -27.52
C HIS A 48 -8.91 3.66 -28.53
N VAL A 49 -8.77 3.89 -29.85
CA VAL A 49 -9.22 2.93 -30.88
C VAL A 49 -8.42 1.63 -30.83
N LEU A 50 -7.19 1.66 -30.30
CA LEU A 50 -6.38 0.45 -30.08
C LEU A 50 -7.04 -0.54 -29.13
N ALA A 51 -7.87 -0.08 -28.19
CA ALA A 51 -8.65 -0.98 -27.33
C ALA A 51 -9.61 -1.87 -28.14
N GLY A 52 -10.04 -1.41 -29.33
CA GLY A 52 -10.84 -2.20 -30.26
C GLY A 52 -10.10 -3.39 -30.89
N LEU A 53 -8.76 -3.33 -30.96
CA LEU A 53 -7.91 -4.41 -31.49
C LEU A 53 -7.66 -5.51 -30.43
N GLN A 54 -7.78 -5.17 -29.15
CA GLN A 54 -7.56 -6.08 -28.03
C GLN A 54 -8.50 -5.74 -26.85
N PRO A 55 -9.81 -6.05 -26.95
CA PRO A 55 -10.79 -5.66 -25.94
C PRO A 55 -10.53 -6.29 -24.56
N ASP A 56 -9.89 -7.46 -24.53
CA ASP A 56 -9.56 -8.20 -23.31
C ASP A 56 -8.11 -8.01 -22.85
N ALA A 57 -7.31 -7.18 -23.54
CA ALA A 57 -5.94 -6.89 -23.10
C ALA A 57 -5.95 -5.95 -21.89
N PRO A 58 -4.97 -6.09 -20.97
CA PRO A 58 -4.78 -5.12 -19.91
C PRO A 58 -4.57 -3.71 -20.49
N PRO A 59 -4.94 -2.65 -19.75
CA PRO A 59 -4.65 -1.29 -20.16
C PRO A 59 -3.19 -1.16 -20.54
N SER A 60 -2.86 -0.41 -21.58
CA SER A 60 -1.49 -0.30 -22.08
C SER A 60 -1.16 1.14 -22.44
N LEU A 61 0.08 1.56 -22.20
CA LEU A 61 0.57 2.86 -22.63
C LEU A 61 1.43 2.74 -23.89
N PRO A 62 1.28 3.66 -24.85
CA PRO A 62 2.26 3.80 -25.92
C PRO A 62 3.61 4.20 -25.32
N PHE A 63 4.69 3.53 -25.75
CA PHE A 63 6.05 3.83 -25.25
C PHE A 63 7.08 4.04 -26.36
N ALA A 64 6.78 3.60 -27.58
CA ALA A 64 7.62 3.85 -28.75
C ALA A 64 6.76 3.89 -30.02
N LEU A 65 7.23 4.61 -31.03
CA LEU A 65 6.72 4.59 -32.39
C LEU A 65 7.89 4.70 -33.36
N ASP A 66 7.76 4.13 -34.55
CA ASP A 66 8.82 4.18 -35.56
C ASP A 66 8.71 5.47 -36.40
N ARG A 67 7.48 5.93 -36.70
CA ARG A 67 7.26 7.15 -37.48
C ARG A 67 5.93 7.84 -37.15
N LEU A 68 5.96 9.18 -37.12
CA LEU A 68 4.80 10.06 -37.09
C LEU A 68 4.84 11.01 -38.29
N GLU A 69 3.81 10.99 -39.13
CA GLU A 69 3.68 11.84 -40.32
C GLU A 69 2.45 12.74 -40.19
N LEU A 70 2.66 14.05 -40.36
CA LEU A 70 1.60 15.07 -40.42
C LEU A 70 1.39 15.47 -41.87
N LEU A 71 0.36 14.92 -42.51
CA LEU A 71 0.11 15.11 -43.94
C LEU A 71 -0.76 16.34 -44.22
N GLN A 72 -1.69 16.65 -43.31
CA GLN A 72 -2.59 17.81 -43.42
C GLN A 72 -2.71 18.53 -42.07
N PRO A 73 -1.72 19.37 -41.69
CA PRO A 73 -1.76 20.13 -40.45
C PRO A 73 -2.98 21.06 -40.39
N GLY A 74 -3.64 21.13 -39.23
CA GLY A 74 -4.79 22.02 -39.00
C GLY A 74 -6.13 21.49 -39.50
N VAL A 75 -6.16 20.36 -40.21
CA VAL A 75 -7.41 19.64 -40.53
C VAL A 75 -7.84 18.85 -39.30
N VAL A 76 -9.11 18.99 -38.91
CA VAL A 76 -9.67 18.26 -37.77
C VAL A 76 -10.08 16.86 -38.23
N PRO A 77 -9.45 15.79 -37.72
CA PRO A 77 -9.80 14.43 -38.10
C PRO A 77 -11.17 14.05 -37.54
N ALA A 78 -11.95 13.34 -38.36
CA ALA A 78 -13.26 12.79 -38.01
C ALA A 78 -13.22 11.27 -37.75
N TRP A 79 -12.22 10.58 -38.29
CA TRP A 79 -12.10 9.12 -38.20
C TRP A 79 -10.70 8.69 -37.79
N VAL A 80 -10.60 7.50 -37.21
CA VAL A 80 -9.35 6.86 -36.80
C VAL A 80 -9.40 5.41 -37.24
N PHE A 81 -8.50 5.01 -38.11
CA PHE A 81 -8.30 3.63 -38.50
C PHE A 81 -7.06 3.08 -37.80
N ALA A 82 -7.20 1.98 -37.07
CA ALA A 82 -6.10 1.29 -36.43
C ALA A 82 -5.95 -0.12 -37.02
N SER A 83 -4.71 -0.54 -37.23
CA SER A 83 -4.40 -1.89 -37.71
C SER A 83 -3.30 -2.53 -36.88
N ARG A 84 -3.42 -3.83 -36.62
CA ARG A 84 -2.52 -4.60 -35.78
C ARG A 84 -1.52 -5.41 -36.62
N GLY A 85 -0.23 -5.13 -36.46
CA GLY A 85 0.87 -5.99 -36.89
C GLY A 85 1.27 -7.00 -35.80
N GLU A 86 2.29 -7.80 -36.09
CA GLU A 86 2.78 -8.85 -35.17
C GLU A 86 3.42 -8.29 -33.89
N HIS A 87 4.10 -7.14 -33.98
CA HIS A 87 4.83 -6.52 -32.87
C HIS A 87 4.52 -5.04 -32.64
N ALA A 88 3.71 -4.43 -33.50
CA ALA A 88 3.33 -3.02 -33.43
C ALA A 88 1.98 -2.78 -34.08
N SER A 89 1.35 -1.64 -33.76
CA SER A 89 0.10 -1.20 -34.39
C SER A 89 0.32 0.09 -35.17
N ASP A 90 -0.45 0.29 -36.23
CA ASP A 90 -0.46 1.53 -37.01
C ASP A 90 -1.79 2.26 -36.80
N LEU A 91 -1.76 3.59 -36.73
CA LEU A 91 -2.96 4.43 -36.66
C LEU A 91 -2.95 5.46 -37.79
N ARG A 92 -4.11 5.68 -38.41
CA ARG A 92 -4.35 6.74 -39.39
C ARG A 92 -5.55 7.56 -38.95
N LEU A 93 -5.35 8.86 -38.79
CA LEU A 93 -6.44 9.80 -38.51
C LEU A 93 -6.88 10.40 -39.85
N LEU A 94 -8.17 10.34 -40.14
CA LEU A 94 -8.75 10.75 -41.43
C LEU A 94 -9.77 11.88 -41.25
N ASP A 95 -9.89 12.77 -42.25
CA ASP A 95 -10.95 13.78 -42.34
C ASP A 95 -12.31 13.15 -42.69
N GLU A 96 -13.36 13.96 -42.83
CA GLU A 96 -14.70 13.49 -43.22
C GLU A 96 -14.75 12.88 -44.63
N ASP A 97 -13.82 13.28 -45.51
CA ASP A 97 -13.68 12.77 -46.88
C ASP A 97 -12.82 11.49 -46.95
N GLY A 98 -12.28 11.02 -45.81
CA GLY A 98 -11.42 9.85 -45.73
C GLY A 98 -9.97 10.08 -46.17
N ARG A 99 -9.52 11.34 -46.28
CA ARG A 99 -8.10 11.66 -46.53
C ARG A 99 -7.32 11.56 -45.22
N VAL A 100 -6.11 10.99 -45.28
CA VAL A 100 -5.26 10.83 -44.10
C VAL A 100 -4.66 12.17 -43.71
N CYS A 101 -4.97 12.64 -42.50
CA CYS A 101 -4.40 13.85 -41.93
C CYS A 101 -3.12 13.56 -41.13
N VAL A 102 -3.11 12.43 -40.40
CA VAL A 102 -1.99 11.98 -39.56
C VAL A 102 -1.80 10.48 -39.72
N ALA A 103 -0.54 10.04 -39.83
CA ALA A 103 -0.18 8.62 -39.80
C ALA A 103 0.83 8.34 -38.69
N ILE A 104 0.56 7.31 -37.89
CA ILE A 104 1.43 6.76 -36.86
C ILE A 104 1.76 5.34 -37.27
N THR A 105 3.05 5.06 -37.46
CA THR A 105 3.53 3.73 -37.89
C THR A 105 4.41 3.12 -36.80
N GLY A 106 4.26 1.82 -36.58
CA GLY A 106 5.09 1.07 -35.65
C GLY A 106 4.85 1.42 -34.18
N LEU A 107 3.63 1.78 -33.81
CA LEU A 107 3.28 2.10 -32.43
C LEU A 107 3.37 0.85 -31.55
N ARG A 108 4.28 0.89 -30.58
CA ARG A 108 4.43 -0.16 -29.56
C ARG A 108 3.78 0.30 -28.27
N VAL A 109 2.93 -0.56 -27.74
CA VAL A 109 2.26 -0.37 -26.46
C VAL A 109 2.82 -1.34 -25.44
N ARG A 110 2.90 -0.91 -24.19
CA ARG A 110 3.33 -1.74 -23.07
C ARG A 110 2.16 -1.87 -22.10
N PRO A 111 1.77 -3.09 -21.69
CA PRO A 111 0.78 -3.27 -20.63
C PRO A 111 1.15 -2.46 -19.40
N LEU A 112 0.19 -1.68 -18.89
CA LEU A 112 0.22 -1.19 -17.53
C LEU A 112 0.01 -2.39 -16.62
N GLY A 113 0.90 -2.52 -15.64
CA GLY A 113 0.68 -3.49 -14.57
C GLY A 113 -0.59 -3.16 -13.81
N ARG A 114 -1.31 -4.20 -13.37
CA ARG A 114 -2.50 -4.06 -12.50
C ARG A 114 -2.18 -3.38 -11.16
N THR A 115 -0.89 -3.20 -10.85
CA THR A 115 -0.34 -2.64 -9.61
C THR A 115 0.09 -1.18 -9.71
N VAL A 116 0.05 -0.56 -10.91
CA VAL A 116 0.53 0.81 -11.11
C VAL A 116 -0.23 1.79 -10.22
N GLY A 117 0.51 2.50 -9.37
CA GLY A 117 -0.03 3.49 -8.44
C GLY A 117 -0.65 2.93 -7.16
N LEU A 118 -0.57 1.62 -6.91
CA LEU A 118 -1.02 1.00 -5.65
C LEU A 118 0.08 0.90 -4.60
N GLU A 119 1.33 0.76 -5.03
CA GLU A 119 2.47 0.61 -4.13
C GLU A 119 3.03 1.96 -3.68
N HIS A 120 3.21 2.07 -2.37
CA HIS A 120 3.73 3.21 -1.67
C HIS A 120 4.78 2.77 -0.65
N ARG A 121 5.61 3.73 -0.21
CA ARG A 121 6.59 3.54 0.86
C ARG A 121 6.60 4.72 1.80
N LEU A 122 6.93 4.44 3.06
CA LEU A 122 7.33 5.46 4.01
C LEU A 122 8.79 5.84 3.72
N ALA A 123 9.07 7.13 3.62
CA ALA A 123 10.37 7.68 3.27
C ALA A 123 10.75 8.80 4.25
N TRP A 124 12.00 8.76 4.71
CA TRP A 124 12.57 9.78 5.58
C TRP A 124 13.26 10.84 4.72
N VAL A 125 12.83 12.09 4.88
CA VAL A 125 13.35 13.24 4.13
C VAL A 125 14.15 14.12 5.08
N PRO A 126 15.37 14.57 4.71
CA PRO A 126 16.18 15.39 5.60
C PRO A 126 15.49 16.73 5.85
N LEU A 127 15.56 17.19 7.10
CA LEU A 127 14.98 18.46 7.53
C LEU A 127 16.07 19.36 8.11
N GLU A 128 15.97 20.65 7.84
CA GLU A 128 16.68 21.67 8.60
C GLU A 128 15.92 21.94 9.90
N LEU A 129 16.65 22.18 10.99
CA LEU A 129 16.04 22.62 12.23
C LEU A 129 15.75 24.12 12.09
N PRO A 130 14.50 24.58 12.22
CA PRO A 130 14.21 26.01 12.22
C PRO A 130 14.91 26.67 13.43
N PRO A 131 15.29 27.96 13.32
CA PRO A 131 15.80 28.69 14.48
C PRO A 131 14.78 28.59 15.63
N GLY A 132 15.26 28.22 16.82
CA GLY A 132 14.41 28.08 18.00
C GLY A 132 13.89 29.44 18.44
N GLU A 133 12.63 29.74 18.10
CA GLU A 133 11.99 31.04 18.37
C GLU A 133 10.98 30.98 19.53
N ALA A 134 10.65 29.79 20.03
CA ALA A 134 9.64 29.60 21.07
C ALA A 134 10.25 29.45 22.49
N GLU A 135 9.65 30.14 23.45
CA GLU A 135 9.92 29.97 24.89
C GLU A 135 9.44 28.57 25.34
N ILE A 136 10.27 27.84 26.11
CA ILE A 136 9.91 26.51 26.61
C ILE A 136 8.93 26.67 27.78
N ASP A 137 7.63 26.54 27.52
CA ASP A 137 6.64 26.33 28.58
C ASP A 137 6.60 24.86 28.99
N GLY A 138 7.60 24.43 29.76
CA GLY A 138 7.77 23.04 30.20
C GLY A 138 6.71 22.53 31.18
N ALA A 139 5.73 23.35 31.58
CA ALA A 139 4.69 22.94 32.52
C ALA A 139 3.62 22.03 31.90
N HIS A 140 3.53 21.96 30.57
CA HIS A 140 2.45 21.27 29.85
C HIS A 140 2.94 20.21 28.85
N ASP A 141 4.22 19.84 28.87
CA ASP A 141 4.82 18.79 28.04
C ASP A 141 4.99 17.49 28.83
N TRP A 142 4.44 16.39 28.32
CA TRP A 142 4.67 15.04 28.87
C TRP A 142 5.55 14.25 27.92
N VAL A 143 6.66 13.74 28.44
CA VAL A 143 7.67 13.00 27.70
C VAL A 143 7.69 11.57 28.19
N GLU A 144 7.55 10.62 27.26
CA GLU A 144 7.73 9.20 27.54
C GLU A 144 8.80 8.65 26.60
N ILE A 145 9.77 7.94 27.18
CA ILE A 145 10.82 7.25 26.43
C ILE A 145 10.53 5.75 26.51
N PHE A 146 10.42 5.11 25.35
CA PHE A 146 10.20 3.67 25.24
C PHE A 146 11.46 3.04 24.66
N GLU A 147 12.14 2.21 25.46
CA GLU A 147 13.39 1.53 25.08
C GLU A 147 13.23 0.01 25.13
N GLY A 148 13.80 -0.68 24.13
CA GLY A 148 14.16 -2.10 24.20
C GLY A 148 12.98 -3.07 24.33
N ALA A 149 11.98 -2.99 23.45
CA ALA A 149 10.68 -3.63 23.63
C ALA A 149 10.46 -4.93 22.83
N GLY A 150 11.53 -5.57 22.31
CA GLY A 150 11.46 -6.90 21.69
C GLY A 150 10.32 -7.05 20.68
N ILE A 151 9.77 -8.24 20.44
CA ILE A 151 8.38 -8.36 19.96
C ILE A 151 7.45 -8.72 21.12
N GLU A 152 8.03 -9.29 22.18
CA GLU A 152 7.40 -9.76 23.40
C GLU A 152 6.79 -8.61 24.22
N ASP A 153 7.40 -7.41 24.21
CA ASP A 153 6.89 -6.27 24.96
C ASP A 153 5.90 -5.42 24.16
N ALA A 154 5.64 -5.73 22.88
CA ALA A 154 4.77 -4.92 22.02
C ALA A 154 3.35 -4.75 22.58
N ILE A 155 2.79 -5.80 23.20
CA ILE A 155 1.47 -5.74 23.85
C ILE A 155 1.52 -4.85 25.09
N ALA A 156 2.50 -5.07 25.98
CA ALA A 156 2.65 -4.30 27.21
C ALA A 156 2.96 -2.81 26.93
N GLY A 157 3.81 -2.54 25.93
CA GLY A 157 4.09 -1.20 25.42
C GLY A 157 2.83 -0.52 24.90
N THR A 158 2.02 -1.23 24.10
CA THR A 158 0.75 -0.70 23.59
C THR A 158 -0.21 -0.34 24.74
N HIS A 159 -0.33 -1.17 25.77
CA HIS A 159 -1.14 -0.86 26.96
C HIS A 159 -0.62 0.38 27.69
N ARG A 160 0.70 0.49 27.87
CA ARG A 160 1.33 1.67 28.49
C ARG A 160 1.03 2.94 27.70
N GLY A 161 1.21 2.91 26.38
CA GLY A 161 0.88 4.03 25.50
C GLY A 161 -0.59 4.43 25.58
N LEU A 162 -1.49 3.44 25.59
CA LEU A 162 -2.93 3.68 25.74
C LEU A 162 -3.27 4.34 27.09
N ALA A 163 -2.73 3.82 28.19
CA ALA A 163 -2.93 4.39 29.52
C ALA A 163 -2.38 5.81 29.64
N LEU A 164 -1.23 6.11 29.00
CA LEU A 164 -0.67 7.46 28.95
C LEU A 164 -1.61 8.43 28.22
N VAL A 165 -2.15 8.05 27.07
CA VAL A 165 -3.11 8.86 26.30
C VAL A 165 -4.38 9.11 27.12
N GLN A 166 -4.95 8.07 27.73
CA GLN A 166 -6.17 8.20 28.53
C GLN A 166 -5.98 9.12 29.74
N ARG A 167 -4.81 9.06 30.40
CA ARG A 167 -4.46 10.01 31.49
C ARG A 167 -4.28 11.44 31.00
N ALA A 168 -3.62 11.62 29.84
CA ALA A 168 -3.42 12.94 29.26
C ALA A 168 -4.77 13.60 28.92
N LEU A 169 -5.71 12.85 28.34
CA LEU A 169 -7.07 13.32 28.03
C LEU A 169 -7.89 13.69 29.26
N ALA A 170 -7.58 13.12 30.42
CA ALA A 170 -8.23 13.47 31.69
C ALA A 170 -7.68 14.77 32.32
N THR A 171 -6.59 15.33 31.79
CA THR A 171 -5.95 16.55 32.30
C THR A 171 -6.50 17.79 31.61
N GLN A 172 -6.71 18.89 32.36
CA GLN A 172 -7.17 20.17 31.81
C GLN A 172 -6.22 21.32 32.21
N PRO A 173 -5.59 22.02 31.24
CA PRO A 173 -5.64 21.75 29.79
C PRO A 173 -4.93 20.43 29.42
N PRO A 174 -5.27 19.79 28.27
CA PRO A 174 -4.58 18.59 27.82
C PRO A 174 -3.09 18.89 27.53
N PRO A 175 -2.15 18.03 27.97
CA PRO A 175 -0.73 18.24 27.74
C PRO A 175 -0.36 17.98 26.28
N ARG A 176 0.77 18.55 25.84
CA ARG A 176 1.45 18.13 24.63
C ARG A 176 2.25 16.85 24.92
N LEU A 177 2.16 15.85 24.04
CA LEU A 177 2.84 14.56 24.24
C LEU A 177 4.09 14.42 23.34
N TRP A 178 5.15 13.84 23.90
CA TRP A 178 6.38 13.46 23.20
C TRP A 178 6.68 12.00 23.46
N TRP A 179 6.64 11.17 22.43
CA TRP A 179 7.02 9.76 22.52
C TRP A 179 8.34 9.54 21.82
N LEU A 180 9.36 9.25 22.62
CA LEU A 180 10.70 8.99 22.16
C LEU A 180 10.92 7.48 22.13
N THR A 181 11.52 7.02 21.05
CA THR A 181 11.85 5.61 20.81
C THR A 181 13.28 5.50 20.30
N ARG A 182 13.87 4.30 20.31
CA ARG A 182 15.18 4.05 19.72
C ARG A 182 15.14 2.79 18.87
N GLY A 183 15.37 2.92 17.57
CA GLY A 183 15.35 1.81 16.64
C GLY A 183 13.95 1.26 16.32
N ALA A 184 12.88 1.99 16.63
CA ALA A 184 11.51 1.60 16.36
C ALA A 184 11.11 1.71 14.88
N ILE A 185 11.87 2.51 14.11
CA ILE A 185 11.59 2.78 12.71
C ILE A 185 12.73 2.31 11.82
N VAL A 186 12.40 2.08 10.55
CA VAL A 186 13.37 1.74 9.53
C VAL A 186 13.85 3.02 8.87
N HIS A 187 15.10 3.38 9.14
CA HIS A 187 15.82 4.43 8.44
C HIS A 187 16.90 3.79 7.54
N PRO A 188 17.08 4.26 6.28
CA PRO A 188 18.07 3.68 5.36
C PRO A 188 19.52 3.74 5.86
N GLY A 189 19.83 4.62 6.80
CA GLY A 189 21.14 4.75 7.43
C GLY A 189 21.39 3.80 8.62
N ASP A 190 20.43 2.94 8.96
CA ASP A 190 20.53 2.04 10.11
C ASP A 190 20.95 0.63 9.69
N GLU A 191 21.93 0.07 10.40
CA GLU A 191 22.43 -1.30 10.20
C GLU A 191 22.00 -2.27 11.32
N GLY A 192 21.53 -1.74 12.45
CA GLY A 192 21.16 -2.52 13.63
C GLY A 192 19.79 -3.19 13.55
N ARG A 193 19.41 -3.92 14.61
CA ARG A 193 18.07 -4.50 14.74
C ARG A 193 16.96 -3.45 14.74
N VAL A 194 15.74 -3.86 14.40
CA VAL A 194 14.53 -3.03 14.57
C VAL A 194 13.84 -3.45 15.86
N ASP A 195 13.47 -2.48 16.69
CA ASP A 195 12.69 -2.69 17.90
C ASP A 195 11.20 -2.79 17.54
N VAL A 196 10.71 -4.02 17.45
CA VAL A 196 9.34 -4.33 17.02
C VAL A 196 8.29 -3.82 18.02
N GLY A 197 8.57 -3.88 19.32
CA GLY A 197 7.68 -3.45 20.36
C GLY A 197 7.59 -1.93 20.42
N ALA A 198 8.70 -1.24 20.18
CA ALA A 198 8.67 0.20 20.04
C ALA A 198 7.94 0.63 18.76
N ALA A 199 8.02 -0.14 17.67
CA ALA A 199 7.24 0.11 16.46
C ALA A 199 5.72 0.02 16.68
N ALA A 200 5.25 -0.83 17.61
CA ALA A 200 3.85 -0.90 17.99
C ALA A 200 3.32 0.45 18.49
N LEU A 201 4.14 1.18 19.25
CA LEU A 201 3.80 2.50 19.77
C LEU A 201 3.68 3.54 18.66
N TRP A 202 4.46 3.42 17.58
CA TRP A 202 4.30 4.28 16.41
C TRP A 202 2.95 4.07 15.74
N GLY A 203 2.52 2.81 15.57
CA GLY A 203 1.18 2.50 15.06
C GLY A 203 0.06 3.06 15.94
N LEU A 204 0.17 2.91 17.26
CA LEU A 204 -0.76 3.51 18.22
C LEU A 204 -0.75 5.04 18.13
N GLY A 205 0.42 5.65 18.17
CA GLY A 205 0.61 7.10 18.18
C GLY A 205 0.08 7.80 16.94
N ARG A 206 0.21 7.18 15.76
CA ARG A 206 -0.43 7.67 14.53
C ARG A 206 -1.95 7.70 14.66
N THR A 207 -2.55 6.73 15.35
CA THR A 207 -3.99 6.76 15.66
C THR A 207 -4.34 7.85 16.66
N VAL A 208 -3.49 8.09 17.67
CA VAL A 208 -3.66 9.19 18.62
C VAL A 208 -3.65 10.54 17.90
N GLN A 209 -2.72 10.76 16.97
CA GLN A 209 -2.64 11.99 16.16
C GLN A 209 -3.92 12.24 15.35
N LEU A 210 -4.62 11.18 14.91
CA LEU A 210 -5.88 11.27 14.17
C LEU A 210 -7.11 11.47 15.06
N GLU A 211 -7.17 10.83 16.23
CA GLU A 211 -8.32 10.90 17.13
C GLU A 211 -8.29 12.11 18.07
N HIS A 212 -7.09 12.51 18.50
CA HIS A 212 -6.86 13.50 19.54
C HIS A 212 -5.76 14.51 19.16
N PRO A 213 -5.95 15.30 18.08
CA PRO A 213 -4.99 16.32 17.67
C PRO A 213 -4.70 17.37 18.76
N GLU A 214 -5.61 17.56 19.72
CA GLU A 214 -5.42 18.41 20.89
C GLU A 214 -4.23 18.01 21.79
N LEU A 215 -3.85 16.73 21.79
CA LEU A 215 -2.67 16.22 22.51
C LEU A 215 -1.35 16.58 21.82
N ARG A 216 -1.38 17.06 20.58
CA ARG A 216 -0.21 17.50 19.80
C ARG A 216 0.95 16.49 19.89
N LEU A 217 0.63 15.20 19.78
CA LEU A 217 1.61 14.13 19.96
C LEU A 217 2.68 14.17 18.86
N THR A 218 3.94 14.25 19.27
CA THR A 218 5.11 14.09 18.38
C THR A 218 5.79 12.76 18.66
N LEU A 219 5.97 11.96 17.60
CA LEU A 219 6.74 10.71 17.61
C LEU A 219 8.17 11.00 17.17
N VAL A 220 9.15 10.58 17.97
CA VAL A 220 10.57 10.78 17.69
C VAL A 220 11.32 9.46 17.86
N ASP A 221 12.06 9.04 16.84
CA ASP A 221 12.98 7.90 16.95
C ASP A 221 14.43 8.36 16.92
N LEU A 222 15.22 7.85 17.85
CA LEU A 222 16.62 8.24 18.06
C LEU A 222 17.57 7.17 17.49
N GLY A 223 18.70 7.62 16.94
CA GLY A 223 19.83 6.74 16.64
C GLY A 223 20.53 6.29 17.93
N PRO A 224 21.40 5.27 17.88
CA PRO A 224 22.04 4.71 19.09
C PRO A 224 22.82 5.74 19.91
N ASP A 225 23.45 6.71 19.23
CA ASP A 225 24.33 7.71 19.85
C ASP A 225 23.63 9.06 20.13
N ASP A 226 22.36 9.20 19.76
CA ASP A 226 21.63 10.46 19.92
C ASP A 226 21.14 10.63 21.37
N ASP A 227 21.46 11.78 21.97
CA ASP A 227 21.05 12.18 23.32
C ASP A 227 19.58 12.64 23.31
N ALA A 228 18.74 11.92 24.07
CA ALA A 228 17.30 12.15 24.09
C ALA A 228 16.93 13.55 24.63
N ALA A 229 17.65 14.05 25.63
CA ALA A 229 17.35 15.33 26.26
C ALA A 229 17.71 16.50 25.33
N GLU A 230 18.86 16.43 24.65
CA GLU A 230 19.27 17.45 23.69
C GLU A 230 18.37 17.46 22.45
N VAL A 231 18.00 16.28 21.93
CA VAL A 231 17.04 16.19 20.81
C VAL A 231 15.69 16.78 21.21
N LEU A 232 15.16 16.38 22.37
CA LEU A 232 13.89 16.91 22.85
C LEU A 232 13.93 18.44 23.03
N ARG A 233 15.01 18.97 23.61
CA ARG A 233 15.19 20.43 23.78
C ARG A 233 15.10 21.16 22.45
N ARG A 234 15.67 20.61 21.37
CA ARG A 234 15.61 21.20 20.02
C ARG A 234 14.20 21.13 19.44
N GLU A 235 13.56 19.96 19.52
CA GLU A 235 12.24 19.75 18.91
C GLU A 235 11.11 20.49 19.63
N ILE A 236 11.16 20.60 20.96
CA ILE A 236 10.16 21.35 21.75
C ILE A 236 9.99 22.79 21.26
N THR A 237 11.09 23.38 20.79
CA THR A 237 11.16 24.78 20.30
C THR A 237 10.95 24.92 18.79
N ALA A 238 10.88 23.81 18.04
CA ALA A 238 10.68 23.83 16.60
C ALA A 238 9.21 24.05 16.25
N VAL A 239 8.93 25.00 15.35
CA VAL A 239 7.55 25.33 14.91
C VAL A 239 7.42 25.16 13.39
N ASP A 240 7.37 23.91 12.94
CA ASP A 240 7.28 23.55 11.51
C ASP A 240 6.18 22.51 11.19
N GLY A 241 5.45 22.09 12.22
CA GLY A 241 4.35 21.13 12.12
C GLY A 241 4.81 19.72 11.73
N GLU A 242 6.07 19.37 11.99
CA GLU A 242 6.53 17.98 11.94
C GLU A 242 6.18 17.24 13.23
N ASP A 243 5.57 16.07 13.09
CA ASP A 243 4.99 15.27 14.19
C ASP A 243 5.47 13.81 14.18
N GLN A 244 6.29 13.44 13.18
CA GLN A 244 6.87 12.12 13.01
C GLN A 244 8.31 12.26 12.51
N LEU A 245 9.25 12.10 13.43
CA LEU A 245 10.65 12.49 13.28
C LEU A 245 11.61 11.33 13.54
N ALA A 246 12.74 11.35 12.85
CA ALA A 246 13.88 10.52 13.17
C ALA A 246 15.13 11.41 13.34
N TRP A 247 15.92 11.10 14.35
CA TRP A 247 17.23 11.69 14.58
C TRP A 247 18.29 10.62 14.39
N ARG A 248 19.32 10.95 13.60
CA ARG A 248 20.47 10.07 13.34
C ARG A 248 21.74 10.89 13.31
N ARG A 249 22.65 10.65 14.27
CA ARG A 249 23.96 11.33 14.34
C ARG A 249 23.81 12.86 14.31
N GLY A 250 22.83 13.38 15.06
CA GLY A 250 22.52 14.82 15.10
C GLY A 250 21.81 15.39 13.87
N HIS A 251 21.43 14.56 12.89
CA HIS A 251 20.64 14.97 11.72
C HIS A 251 19.16 14.64 11.90
N ARG A 252 18.29 15.58 11.53
CA ARG A 252 16.84 15.50 11.65
C ARG A 252 16.19 15.07 10.34
N TRP A 253 15.18 14.22 10.44
CA TRP A 253 14.45 13.67 9.30
C TRP A 253 12.95 13.65 9.58
N GLY A 254 12.14 13.96 8.56
CA GLY A 254 10.68 13.92 8.63
C GLY A 254 10.11 12.78 7.80
N LEU A 255 9.05 12.16 8.31
CA LEU A 255 8.38 11.06 7.61
C LEU A 255 7.50 11.57 6.47
N ARG A 256 7.56 10.90 5.31
CA ARG A 256 6.70 11.16 4.14
C ARG A 256 6.17 9.85 3.58
N LEU A 257 4.94 9.87 3.07
CA LEU A 257 4.43 8.83 2.19
C LEU A 257 4.76 9.17 0.73
N GLN A 258 5.38 8.24 0.03
CA GLN A 258 5.75 8.38 -1.38
C GLN A 258 5.20 7.21 -2.20
N ARG A 259 4.90 7.44 -3.48
CA ARG A 259 4.67 6.33 -4.41
C ARG A 259 5.97 5.55 -4.59
N SER A 260 5.87 4.23 -4.59
CA SER A 260 6.98 3.38 -5.03
C SER A 260 7.17 3.58 -6.54
N GLY A 261 8.42 3.55 -7.01
CA GLY A 261 8.72 3.72 -8.43
C GLY A 261 8.08 2.63 -9.28
N GLU A 262 7.85 2.90 -10.57
CA GLU A 262 7.37 1.91 -11.53
C GLU A 262 8.47 0.88 -11.80
N GLY A 263 8.43 -0.24 -11.07
CA GLY A 263 9.20 -1.43 -11.44
C GLY A 263 8.59 -2.07 -12.68
N ALA A 264 9.43 -2.56 -13.60
CA ALA A 264 8.96 -3.47 -14.64
C ALA A 264 8.26 -4.66 -13.96
N LEU A 265 7.10 -5.05 -14.49
CA LEU A 265 6.44 -6.26 -14.00
C LEU A 265 7.38 -7.44 -14.20
N PRO A 266 7.72 -8.18 -13.14
CA PRO A 266 8.42 -9.44 -13.30
C PRO A 266 7.53 -10.41 -14.09
N GLU A 267 8.15 -11.34 -14.82
CA GLU A 267 7.43 -12.50 -15.36
C GLU A 267 6.70 -13.24 -14.23
N ALA A 268 5.62 -13.95 -14.58
CA ALA A 268 4.87 -14.75 -13.62
C ALA A 268 5.82 -15.64 -12.81
N ILE A 269 5.79 -15.50 -11.48
CA ILE A 269 6.65 -16.31 -10.62
C ILE A 269 6.08 -17.70 -10.42
N THR A 270 6.97 -18.68 -10.31
CA THR A 270 6.60 -20.00 -9.82
C THR A 270 6.60 -19.97 -8.30
N LEU A 271 5.46 -20.23 -7.68
CA LEU A 271 5.37 -20.32 -6.23
C LEU A 271 5.96 -21.64 -5.71
N PRO A 272 6.40 -21.68 -4.44
CA PRO A 272 6.82 -22.93 -3.81
C PRO A 272 5.74 -24.00 -3.86
N GLN A 273 6.15 -25.27 -3.94
CA GLN A 273 5.23 -26.41 -4.02
C GLN A 273 4.36 -26.59 -2.77
N ALA A 274 4.81 -26.09 -1.62
CA ALA A 274 4.10 -26.15 -0.35
C ALA A 274 4.00 -24.77 0.29
N VAL A 275 2.80 -24.44 0.78
CA VAL A 275 2.49 -23.21 1.50
C VAL A 275 1.81 -23.52 2.83
N LEU A 276 2.10 -22.73 3.87
CA LEU A 276 1.34 -22.69 5.12
C LEU A 276 0.66 -21.32 5.25
N ILE A 277 -0.65 -21.30 5.49
CA ILE A 277 -1.43 -20.07 5.65
C ILE A 277 -2.09 -20.08 7.03
N THR A 278 -1.66 -19.17 7.90
CA THR A 278 -2.29 -18.94 9.21
C THR A 278 -3.42 -17.92 9.06
N GLY A 279 -4.54 -18.15 9.76
CA GLY A 279 -5.79 -17.49 9.41
C GLY A 279 -6.33 -17.97 8.06
N GLY A 280 -5.91 -19.15 7.60
CA GLY A 280 -6.15 -19.67 6.25
C GLY A 280 -7.62 -19.87 5.89
N LEU A 281 -8.49 -19.96 6.90
CA LEU A 281 -9.94 -20.14 6.74
C LEU A 281 -10.72 -18.81 6.75
N GLY A 282 -10.06 -17.69 7.05
CA GLY A 282 -10.64 -16.36 6.89
C GLY A 282 -10.62 -15.92 5.42
N ALA A 283 -11.47 -14.96 5.04
CA ALA A 283 -11.66 -14.55 3.64
C ALA A 283 -10.35 -14.28 2.86
N LEU A 284 -9.40 -13.56 3.46
CA LEU A 284 -8.09 -13.29 2.84
C LEU A 284 -7.26 -14.58 2.68
N GLY A 285 -7.25 -15.43 3.71
CA GLY A 285 -6.57 -16.72 3.66
C GLY A 285 -7.11 -17.64 2.55
N GLN A 286 -8.43 -17.66 2.36
CA GLN A 286 -9.06 -18.44 1.29
C GLN A 286 -8.69 -17.91 -0.10
N ALA A 287 -8.75 -16.59 -0.31
CA ALA A 287 -8.35 -15.94 -1.56
C ALA A 287 -6.89 -16.26 -1.91
N VAL A 288 -6.01 -16.19 -0.92
CA VAL A 288 -4.59 -16.52 -1.07
C VAL A 288 -4.38 -18.00 -1.35
N ALA A 289 -5.11 -18.90 -0.68
CA ALA A 289 -5.02 -20.34 -0.92
C ALA A 289 -5.38 -20.69 -2.37
N ARG A 290 -6.51 -20.16 -2.87
CA ARG A 290 -6.93 -20.33 -4.27
C ARG A 290 -5.87 -19.80 -5.23
N TRP A 291 -5.35 -18.60 -4.96
CA TRP A 291 -4.30 -18.00 -5.77
C TRP A 291 -3.02 -18.85 -5.78
N CYS A 292 -2.59 -19.39 -4.64
CA CYS A 292 -1.42 -20.26 -4.54
C CYS A 292 -1.57 -21.51 -5.42
N VAL A 293 -2.73 -22.17 -5.37
CA VAL A 293 -3.02 -23.37 -6.18
C VAL A 293 -3.10 -23.04 -7.66
N ALA A 294 -3.74 -21.92 -8.02
CA ALA A 294 -3.78 -21.43 -9.40
C ALA A 294 -2.38 -21.12 -9.97
N ARG A 295 -1.40 -20.82 -9.11
CA ARG A 295 0.01 -20.61 -9.45
C ARG A 295 0.88 -21.86 -9.30
N GLY A 296 0.27 -23.03 -9.13
CA GLY A 296 0.95 -24.33 -9.17
C GLY A 296 1.37 -24.89 -7.81
N THR A 297 1.00 -24.26 -6.70
CA THR A 297 1.21 -24.83 -5.35
C THR A 297 0.37 -26.10 -5.19
N ARG A 298 0.96 -27.19 -4.68
CA ARG A 298 0.30 -28.50 -4.61
C ARG A 298 0.06 -29.00 -3.19
N ARG A 299 0.67 -28.41 -2.18
CA ARG A 299 0.45 -28.75 -0.77
C ARG A 299 0.09 -27.48 -0.01
N VAL A 300 -1.10 -27.45 0.58
CA VAL A 300 -1.64 -26.25 1.25
C VAL A 300 -1.99 -26.60 2.68
N GLY A 301 -1.26 -26.02 3.65
CA GLY A 301 -1.63 -26.03 5.05
C GLY A 301 -2.49 -24.83 5.41
N LEU A 302 -3.66 -25.06 5.99
CA LEU A 302 -4.57 -24.02 6.46
C LEU A 302 -4.71 -24.12 7.98
N LEU A 303 -4.16 -23.16 8.71
CA LEU A 303 -4.29 -23.08 10.17
C LEU A 303 -5.37 -22.09 10.57
N GLY A 304 -6.25 -22.50 11.47
CA GLY A 304 -7.16 -21.61 12.17
C GLY A 304 -7.77 -22.28 13.40
N ARG A 305 -8.10 -21.52 14.43
CA ARG A 305 -8.55 -22.03 15.74
C ARG A 305 -9.69 -23.06 15.67
N ARG A 306 -10.66 -22.84 14.78
CA ARG A 306 -11.82 -23.74 14.60
C ARG A 306 -11.55 -24.90 13.62
N GLY A 307 -10.47 -24.86 12.84
CA GLY A 307 -10.21 -25.85 11.79
C GLY A 307 -11.44 -26.09 10.89
N LEU A 308 -11.73 -27.36 10.63
CA LEU A 308 -12.86 -27.79 9.79
C LEU A 308 -14.25 -27.40 10.32
N ASP A 309 -14.37 -27.02 11.60
CA ASP A 309 -15.62 -26.48 12.15
C ASP A 309 -15.87 -25.02 11.71
N THR A 310 -14.96 -24.42 10.94
CA THR A 310 -15.21 -23.14 10.27
C THR A 310 -16.17 -23.34 9.12
N GLU A 311 -17.25 -22.56 9.10
CA GLU A 311 -18.19 -22.51 7.96
C GLU A 311 -17.45 -22.28 6.64
N GLY A 312 -17.75 -23.11 5.62
CA GLY A 312 -17.10 -23.05 4.31
C GLY A 312 -15.75 -23.79 4.21
N ALA A 313 -15.22 -24.35 5.31
CA ALA A 313 -13.88 -24.97 5.29
C ALA A 313 -13.85 -26.27 4.48
N ALA A 314 -14.87 -27.11 4.59
CA ALA A 314 -14.95 -28.35 3.83
C ALA A 314 -15.11 -28.09 2.32
N GLU A 315 -15.91 -27.09 1.96
CA GLU A 315 -16.10 -26.64 0.59
C GLU A 315 -14.79 -26.09 0.00
N LEU A 316 -14.05 -25.28 0.76
CA LEU A 316 -12.74 -24.79 0.35
C LEU A 316 -11.74 -25.93 0.12
N VAL A 317 -11.68 -26.92 1.02
CA VAL A 317 -10.79 -28.09 0.84
C VAL A 317 -11.13 -28.82 -0.46
N ALA A 318 -12.42 -29.12 -0.67
CA ALA A 318 -12.86 -29.79 -1.89
C ALA A 318 -12.54 -28.98 -3.16
N GLU A 319 -12.69 -27.66 -3.11
CA GLU A 319 -12.33 -26.74 -4.21
C GLU A 319 -10.82 -26.82 -4.54
N LEU A 320 -9.96 -26.74 -3.52
CA LEU A 320 -8.51 -26.81 -3.70
C LEU A 320 -8.05 -28.20 -4.19
N GLU A 321 -8.71 -29.27 -3.73
CA GLU A 321 -8.45 -30.64 -4.17
C GLU A 321 -8.87 -30.88 -5.62
N GLN A 322 -10.03 -30.34 -6.03
CA GLN A 322 -10.46 -30.35 -7.43
C GLN A 322 -9.49 -29.59 -8.35
N ALA A 323 -8.89 -28.51 -7.84
CA ALA A 323 -7.82 -27.78 -8.52
C ALA A 323 -6.46 -28.50 -8.49
N GLY A 324 -6.38 -29.68 -7.86
CA GLY A 324 -5.23 -30.58 -7.91
C GLY A 324 -4.19 -30.34 -6.82
N ALA A 325 -4.55 -29.71 -5.70
CA ALA A 325 -3.71 -29.56 -4.52
C ALA A 325 -4.17 -30.48 -3.37
N GLN A 326 -3.26 -30.87 -2.50
CA GLN A 326 -3.57 -31.50 -1.22
C GLN A 326 -3.75 -30.41 -0.17
N ALA A 327 -4.96 -30.26 0.38
CA ALA A 327 -5.26 -29.28 1.41
C ALA A 327 -5.37 -29.95 2.78
N THR A 328 -4.60 -29.47 3.76
CA THR A 328 -4.64 -29.94 5.15
C THR A 328 -5.11 -28.80 6.04
N VAL A 329 -6.25 -28.98 6.70
CA VAL A 329 -6.78 -28.02 7.66
C VAL A 329 -6.42 -28.47 9.07
N VAL A 330 -5.79 -27.58 9.84
CA VAL A 330 -5.43 -27.83 11.24
C VAL A 330 -6.18 -26.86 12.14
N ALA A 331 -6.87 -27.42 13.13
CA ALA A 331 -7.41 -26.66 14.26
C ALA A 331 -6.26 -26.38 15.24
N GLY A 332 -5.94 -25.12 15.45
CA GLY A 332 -4.86 -24.75 16.36
C GLY A 332 -4.71 -23.23 16.49
N ASP A 333 -4.00 -22.82 17.54
CA ASP A 333 -3.61 -21.43 17.74
C ASP A 333 -2.27 -21.15 17.05
N VAL A 334 -2.15 -19.97 16.46
CA VAL A 334 -0.88 -19.51 15.85
C VAL A 334 0.15 -19.14 16.92
N GLU A 335 -0.30 -18.88 18.15
CA GLU A 335 0.56 -18.63 19.31
C GLU A 335 1.12 -19.92 19.92
N ASP A 336 0.73 -21.10 19.43
CA ASP A 336 1.30 -22.38 19.85
C ASP A 336 2.49 -22.78 18.96
N ALA A 337 3.70 -22.61 19.48
CA ALA A 337 4.93 -22.95 18.78
C ALA A 337 5.04 -24.44 18.40
N GLY A 338 4.43 -25.34 19.20
CA GLY A 338 4.41 -26.77 18.90
C GLY A 338 3.56 -27.07 17.67
N VAL A 339 2.37 -26.46 17.58
CA VAL A 339 1.50 -26.57 16.40
C VAL A 339 2.18 -26.04 15.15
N ILE A 340 2.83 -24.87 15.24
CA ILE A 340 3.53 -24.25 14.12
C ILE A 340 4.73 -25.08 13.67
N SER A 341 5.56 -25.57 14.60
CA SER A 341 6.70 -26.44 14.25
C SER A 341 6.23 -27.73 13.58
N ALA A 342 5.21 -28.39 14.14
CA ALA A 342 4.68 -29.64 13.56
C ALA A 342 4.16 -29.43 12.14
N LEU A 343 3.47 -28.31 11.87
CA LEU A 343 2.99 -27.95 10.53
C LEU A 343 4.14 -27.67 9.56
N ILE A 344 5.15 -26.93 10.00
CA ILE A 344 6.33 -26.63 9.18
C ILE A 344 7.09 -27.91 8.84
N ASP A 345 7.28 -28.81 9.81
CA ASP A 345 7.99 -30.07 9.61
C ASP A 345 7.21 -31.01 8.68
N ALA A 346 5.89 -31.11 8.86
CA ALA A 346 5.03 -31.96 8.02
C ALA A 346 4.91 -31.47 6.57
N LEU A 347 4.75 -30.16 6.36
CA LEU A 347 4.54 -29.58 5.03
C LEU A 347 5.86 -29.29 4.30
N SER A 348 6.92 -28.96 5.06
CA SER A 348 8.15 -28.36 4.54
C SER A 348 7.86 -27.21 3.56
N PRO A 349 7.13 -26.15 4.00
CA PRO A 349 6.68 -25.09 3.12
C PRO A 349 7.85 -24.21 2.67
N GLY A 350 7.85 -23.80 1.40
CA GLY A 350 8.77 -22.74 0.94
C GLY A 350 8.19 -21.33 1.14
N LEU A 351 6.90 -21.24 1.46
CA LEU A 351 6.18 -19.99 1.70
C LEU A 351 5.27 -20.13 2.91
N VAL A 352 5.36 -19.19 3.85
CA VAL A 352 4.45 -19.06 4.99
C VAL A 352 3.73 -17.72 4.90
N ILE A 353 2.41 -17.73 5.01
CA ILE A 353 1.58 -16.53 4.93
C ILE A 353 0.84 -16.36 6.25
N HIS A 354 1.09 -15.23 6.90
CA HIS A 354 0.43 -14.85 8.14
C HIS A 354 -0.71 -13.87 7.87
N ALA A 355 -1.93 -14.42 7.74
CA ALA A 355 -3.17 -13.67 7.55
C ALA A 355 -4.09 -13.75 8.78
N ALA A 356 -3.59 -14.25 9.92
CA ALA A 356 -4.33 -14.26 11.16
C ALA A 356 -4.48 -12.83 11.71
N GLY A 357 -5.68 -12.51 12.19
CA GLY A 357 -5.97 -11.21 12.76
C GLY A 357 -7.47 -11.01 12.95
N ILE A 358 -7.82 -10.16 13.90
CA ILE A 358 -9.18 -9.72 14.15
C ILE A 358 -9.20 -8.20 14.32
N ARG A 359 -10.40 -7.62 14.27
CA ARG A 359 -10.66 -6.21 14.61
C ARG A 359 -11.63 -6.16 15.78
N ASP A 360 -11.41 -5.18 16.65
CA ASP A 360 -12.32 -4.77 17.72
C ASP A 360 -12.24 -3.24 17.80
N ASP A 361 -12.78 -2.59 16.76
CA ASP A 361 -12.67 -1.14 16.58
C ASP A 361 -13.36 -0.40 17.74
N GLY A 362 -12.80 0.74 18.11
CA GLY A 362 -13.30 1.62 19.15
C GLY A 362 -12.32 2.76 19.40
N ILE A 363 -12.84 3.94 19.68
CA ILE A 363 -12.03 5.11 20.02
C ILE A 363 -11.15 4.84 21.23
N LEU A 364 -10.01 5.50 21.32
CA LEU A 364 -8.97 5.25 22.32
C LEU A 364 -9.48 5.38 23.77
N THR A 365 -10.42 6.28 24.04
CA THR A 365 -11.04 6.46 25.36
C THR A 365 -11.93 5.30 25.80
N GLN A 366 -12.37 4.44 24.88
CA GLN A 366 -13.21 3.27 25.14
C GLN A 366 -12.44 1.94 25.03
N GLN A 367 -11.15 2.02 24.71
CA GLN A 367 -10.29 0.84 24.69
C GLN A 367 -9.90 0.44 26.12
N THR A 368 -9.77 -0.87 26.32
CA THR A 368 -9.26 -1.47 27.57
C THR A 368 -8.16 -2.43 27.21
N ASP A 369 -7.27 -2.74 28.15
CA ASP A 369 -6.19 -3.71 27.95
C ASP A 369 -6.72 -5.06 27.43
N ALA A 370 -7.85 -5.53 27.95
CA ALA A 370 -8.46 -6.78 27.49
C ALA A 370 -8.96 -6.70 26.04
N ARG A 371 -9.52 -5.57 25.60
CA ARG A 371 -9.92 -5.36 24.19
C ARG A 371 -8.69 -5.27 23.29
N ALA A 372 -7.69 -4.46 23.69
CA ALA A 372 -6.45 -4.27 22.97
C ALA A 372 -5.69 -5.60 22.79
N SER A 373 -5.50 -6.36 23.87
CA SER A 373 -4.83 -7.67 23.86
C SER A 373 -5.47 -8.64 22.88
N ARG A 374 -6.81 -8.72 22.81
CA ARG A 374 -7.49 -9.59 21.85
C ARG A 374 -7.18 -9.25 20.40
N VAL A 375 -6.97 -7.98 20.08
CA VAL A 375 -6.64 -7.51 18.73
C VAL A 375 -5.15 -7.72 18.42
N LEU A 376 -4.29 -7.46 19.40
CA LEU A 376 -2.83 -7.52 19.26
C LEU A 376 -2.33 -8.97 19.18
N ALA A 377 -2.81 -9.84 20.07
CA ALA A 377 -2.30 -11.21 20.27
C ALA A 377 -2.18 -12.06 18.98
N PRO A 378 -3.22 -12.21 18.14
CA PRO A 378 -3.13 -13.10 16.98
C PRO A 378 -2.13 -12.63 15.93
N LYS A 379 -1.83 -11.32 15.86
CA LYS A 379 -0.84 -10.75 14.94
C LYS A 379 0.55 -10.74 15.55
N ILE A 380 0.69 -10.17 16.75
CA ILE A 380 1.99 -10.01 17.41
C ILE A 380 2.50 -11.34 17.94
N GLY A 381 1.70 -12.04 18.74
CA GLY A 381 2.07 -13.34 19.31
C GLY A 381 2.29 -14.39 18.21
N GLY A 382 1.38 -14.44 17.24
CA GLY A 382 1.53 -15.32 16.08
C GLY A 382 2.78 -15.04 15.26
N ALA A 383 3.09 -13.77 15.01
CA ALA A 383 4.32 -13.39 14.31
C ALA A 383 5.58 -13.64 15.12
N ALA A 384 5.55 -13.50 16.45
CA ALA A 384 6.67 -13.86 17.33
C ALA A 384 6.98 -15.36 17.29
N VAL A 385 5.95 -16.20 17.34
CA VAL A 385 6.10 -17.66 17.19
C VAL A 385 6.65 -18.01 15.81
N LEU A 386 6.11 -17.43 14.74
CA LEU A 386 6.62 -17.63 13.40
C LEU A 386 8.06 -17.15 13.25
N ASP A 387 8.43 -16.03 13.88
CA ASP A 387 9.79 -15.49 13.86
C ASP A 387 10.78 -16.50 14.45
N ALA A 388 10.47 -16.97 15.66
CA ALA A 388 11.28 -17.93 16.39
C ALA A 388 11.40 -19.27 15.66
N VAL A 389 10.29 -19.83 15.18
CA VAL A 389 10.30 -21.13 14.48
C VAL A 389 11.00 -21.02 13.12
N LEU A 390 10.89 -19.90 12.42
CA LEU A 390 11.53 -19.72 11.11
C LEU A 390 12.96 -19.15 11.20
N ALA A 391 13.50 -18.91 12.39
CA ALA A 391 14.84 -18.33 12.56
C ALA A 391 15.94 -19.18 11.91
N ASP A 392 15.86 -20.50 12.07
CA ASP A 392 16.83 -21.47 11.51
C ASP A 392 16.38 -22.08 10.17
N ARG A 393 15.42 -21.44 9.49
CA ARG A 393 14.82 -21.94 8.23
C ARG A 393 14.91 -20.87 7.12
N PRO A 394 16.13 -20.48 6.68
CA PRO A 394 16.33 -19.37 5.74
C PRO A 394 15.75 -19.61 4.34
N GLY A 395 15.43 -20.86 3.98
CA GLY A 395 14.78 -21.22 2.71
C GLY A 395 13.26 -20.96 2.66
N VAL A 396 12.67 -20.46 3.75
CA VAL A 396 11.24 -20.18 3.85
C VAL A 396 11.00 -18.68 3.80
N THR A 397 10.23 -18.22 2.81
CA THR A 397 9.75 -16.84 2.77
C THR A 397 8.53 -16.68 3.67
N LEU A 398 8.58 -15.71 4.58
CA LEU A 398 7.45 -15.32 5.41
C LEU A 398 6.77 -14.08 4.81
N VAL A 399 5.44 -14.13 4.64
CA VAL A 399 4.64 -12.97 4.22
C VAL A 399 3.69 -12.60 5.36
N LEU A 400 3.78 -11.36 5.83
CA LEU A 400 2.93 -10.80 6.88
C LEU A 400 1.85 -9.92 6.24
N PHE A 401 0.60 -10.24 6.51
CA PHE A 401 -0.52 -9.40 6.06
C PHE A 401 -0.73 -8.28 7.08
N SER A 402 -0.10 -7.14 6.81
CA SER A 402 -0.23 -5.91 7.58
C SER A 402 -1.41 -5.06 7.05
N SER A 403 -1.52 -3.83 7.52
CA SER A 403 -2.59 -2.91 7.13
C SER A 403 -2.07 -1.48 7.00
N LEU A 404 -2.67 -0.72 6.08
CA LEU A 404 -2.48 0.72 5.94
C LEU A 404 -2.61 1.48 7.26
N SER A 405 -3.47 0.99 8.18
CA SER A 405 -3.63 1.56 9.52
C SER A 405 -2.34 1.53 10.35
N GLY A 406 -1.46 0.54 10.18
CA GLY A 406 -0.15 0.53 10.85
C GLY A 406 0.78 1.62 10.32
N ALA A 407 0.75 1.85 9.01
CA ALA A 407 1.60 2.84 8.35
C ALA A 407 1.14 4.29 8.58
N LEU A 408 -0.17 4.55 8.65
CA LEU A 408 -0.74 5.90 8.64
C LEU A 408 -1.68 6.21 9.81
N GLY A 409 -1.94 5.24 10.69
CA GLY A 409 -2.99 5.32 11.70
C GLY A 409 -4.38 5.12 11.09
N ALA A 410 -5.36 4.83 11.95
CA ALA A 410 -6.78 4.90 11.59
C ALA A 410 -7.63 5.15 12.83
N ALA A 411 -8.46 6.18 12.80
CA ALA A 411 -9.36 6.50 13.92
C ALA A 411 -10.27 5.29 14.24
N GLY A 412 -10.33 4.95 15.52
CA GLY A 412 -11.02 3.78 16.07
C GLY A 412 -10.18 2.50 16.03
N GLN A 413 -8.92 2.53 15.54
CA GLN A 413 -8.14 1.31 15.28
C GLN A 413 -6.80 1.28 16.01
N GLY A 414 -6.63 1.98 17.15
CA GLY A 414 -5.35 2.12 17.86
C GLY A 414 -4.59 0.80 18.07
N PRO A 415 -5.15 -0.21 18.75
CA PRO A 415 -4.51 -1.51 18.92
C PRO A 415 -4.24 -2.26 17.60
N TYR A 416 -5.12 -2.11 16.61
CA TYR A 416 -4.93 -2.75 15.30
C TYR A 416 -3.79 -2.08 14.51
N ALA A 417 -3.67 -0.76 14.56
CA ALA A 417 -2.56 -0.02 13.99
C ALA A 417 -1.23 -0.41 14.64
N ALA A 418 -1.21 -0.53 15.98
CA ALA A 418 -0.04 -1.02 16.72
C ALA A 418 0.40 -2.43 16.30
N ALA A 419 -0.57 -3.36 16.16
CA ALA A 419 -0.29 -4.72 15.69
C ALA A 419 0.36 -4.73 14.30
N ASN A 420 -0.18 -3.95 13.36
CA ASN A 420 0.31 -3.94 11.99
C ASN A 420 1.66 -3.21 11.84
N ALA A 421 1.89 -2.13 12.59
CA ALA A 421 3.21 -1.48 12.64
C ALA A 421 4.29 -2.43 13.19
N SER A 422 3.94 -3.31 14.13
CA SER A 422 4.84 -4.36 14.64
C SER A 422 5.20 -5.37 13.54
N LEU A 423 4.23 -5.79 12.71
CA LEU A 423 4.50 -6.70 11.58
C LEU A 423 5.44 -6.06 10.55
N ASP A 424 5.24 -4.77 10.27
CA ASP A 424 6.10 -4.02 9.35
C ASP A 424 7.54 -3.97 9.86
N ALA A 425 7.73 -3.65 11.14
CA ALA A 425 9.03 -3.65 11.79
C ALA A 425 9.68 -5.05 11.85
N LEU A 426 8.89 -6.10 12.09
CA LEU A 426 9.39 -7.47 12.14
C LEU A 426 9.92 -7.93 10.77
N ALA A 427 9.23 -7.59 9.68
CA ALA A 427 9.70 -7.93 8.34
C ALA A 427 11.08 -7.32 8.03
N GLU A 428 11.31 -6.11 8.54
CA GLU A 428 12.54 -5.36 8.38
C GLU A 428 13.65 -5.91 9.28
N ASP A 429 13.36 -6.20 10.56
CA ASP A 429 14.30 -6.88 11.47
C ASP A 429 14.75 -8.23 10.91
N ARG A 430 13.79 -9.06 10.47
CA ARG A 430 14.07 -10.36 9.83
C ARG A 430 14.92 -10.18 8.57
N GLY A 431 14.63 -9.18 7.74
CA GLY A 431 15.43 -8.83 6.58
C GLY A 431 16.89 -8.51 6.93
N ARG A 432 17.13 -7.71 7.98
CA ARG A 432 18.48 -7.38 8.48
C ARG A 432 19.21 -8.59 9.03
N ARG A 433 18.49 -9.61 9.53
CA ARG A 433 19.03 -10.91 9.94
C ARG A 433 19.28 -11.87 8.77
N GLY A 434 19.07 -11.44 7.52
CA GLY A 434 19.25 -12.26 6.33
C GLY A 434 18.10 -13.23 6.06
N LEU A 435 16.94 -13.06 6.69
CA LEU A 435 15.77 -13.90 6.51
C LEU A 435 14.79 -13.25 5.52
N SER A 436 14.19 -14.07 4.65
CA SER A 436 13.24 -13.60 3.65
C SER A 436 11.89 -13.29 4.32
N THR A 437 11.52 -12.02 4.45
CA THR A 437 10.24 -11.63 5.05
C THR A 437 9.68 -10.36 4.43
N ILE A 438 8.43 -10.44 3.96
CA ILE A 438 7.71 -9.34 3.33
C ILE A 438 6.53 -8.97 4.22
N SER A 439 6.38 -7.70 4.57
CA SER A 439 5.13 -7.18 5.13
C SER A 439 4.38 -6.36 4.09
N LEU A 440 3.10 -6.65 3.89
CA LEU A 440 2.23 -5.88 2.99
C LEU A 440 1.17 -5.14 3.81
N ALA A 441 1.35 -3.84 3.98
CA ALA A 441 0.40 -2.95 4.61
C ALA A 441 -0.74 -2.63 3.64
N PHE A 442 -1.72 -3.53 3.56
CA PHE A 442 -2.84 -3.41 2.64
C PHE A 442 -3.84 -2.33 3.07
N GLY A 443 -4.32 -1.56 2.09
CA GLY A 443 -5.58 -0.84 2.17
C GLY A 443 -6.78 -1.78 2.20
N PRO A 444 -8.01 -1.24 2.32
CA PRO A 444 -9.22 -2.05 2.42
C PRO A 444 -9.42 -2.95 1.20
N TRP A 445 -9.63 -4.25 1.38
CA TRP A 445 -10.02 -5.15 0.29
C TRP A 445 -11.53 -5.07 0.07
N ALA A 446 -11.99 -5.24 -1.17
CA ALA A 446 -13.42 -5.35 -1.45
C ALA A 446 -14.06 -6.60 -0.81
N THR A 447 -13.25 -7.59 -0.44
CA THR A 447 -13.63 -8.81 0.28
C THR A 447 -13.13 -8.80 1.73
N GLY A 448 -13.56 -9.76 2.55
CA GLY A 448 -13.12 -9.91 3.93
C GLY A 448 -13.60 -8.80 4.87
N MET A 449 -12.76 -8.38 5.82
CA MET A 449 -13.14 -7.45 6.89
C MET A 449 -13.66 -6.10 6.38
N ALA A 450 -13.17 -5.63 5.23
CA ALA A 450 -13.62 -4.38 4.63
C ALA A 450 -14.85 -4.57 3.71
N GLY A 451 -15.00 -5.75 3.10
CA GLY A 451 -16.22 -6.12 2.35
C GLY A 451 -17.47 -6.26 3.22
N GLN A 452 -17.30 -6.46 4.53
CA GLN A 452 -18.40 -6.50 5.52
C GLN A 452 -18.82 -5.11 6.04
N LEU A 453 -18.11 -4.04 5.65
CA LEU A 453 -18.49 -2.68 6.02
C LEU A 453 -19.77 -2.27 5.29
N GLY A 454 -20.69 -1.63 6.01
CA GLY A 454 -21.89 -1.05 5.42
C GLY A 454 -21.56 0.14 4.50
N ASP A 455 -22.49 0.49 3.62
CA ASP A 455 -22.32 1.51 2.59
C ASP A 455 -21.79 2.85 3.15
N ALA A 456 -22.27 3.27 4.32
CA ALA A 456 -21.86 4.52 4.96
C ALA A 456 -20.37 4.54 5.36
N GLN A 457 -19.81 3.40 5.80
CA GLN A 457 -18.40 3.28 6.17
C GLN A 457 -17.51 3.19 4.92
N GLN A 458 -17.95 2.50 3.88
CA GLN A 458 -17.25 2.49 2.60
C GLN A 458 -17.21 3.90 1.99
N GLU A 459 -18.32 4.63 2.03
CA GLU A 459 -18.38 6.00 1.53
C GLU A 459 -17.52 6.96 2.37
N ARG A 460 -17.45 6.76 3.69
CA ARG A 460 -16.52 7.50 4.54
C ARG A 460 -15.07 7.29 4.09
N LEU A 461 -14.65 6.05 3.83
CA LEU A 461 -13.29 5.76 3.36
C LEU A 461 -13.00 6.42 2.01
N ARG A 462 -13.95 6.35 1.05
CA ARG A 462 -13.81 7.02 -0.25
C ARG A 462 -13.66 8.53 -0.11
N ARG A 463 -14.44 9.18 0.76
CA ARG A 463 -14.31 10.62 1.04
C ARG A 463 -12.97 11.00 1.66
N LEU A 464 -12.39 10.11 2.48
CA LEU A 464 -11.02 10.25 3.00
C LEU A 464 -9.94 9.94 1.94
N GLY A 465 -10.35 9.65 0.69
CA GLY A 465 -9.46 9.32 -0.42
C GLY A 465 -8.82 7.94 -0.32
N VAL A 466 -9.40 7.03 0.47
CA VAL A 466 -8.98 5.62 0.57
C VAL A 466 -9.98 4.74 -0.18
N GLY A 467 -9.54 4.22 -1.32
CA GLY A 467 -10.33 3.29 -2.14
C GLY A 467 -10.18 1.82 -1.72
N THR A 468 -11.14 1.00 -2.12
CA THR A 468 -11.05 -0.45 -1.96
C THR A 468 -10.16 -1.07 -3.06
N LEU A 469 -9.40 -2.09 -2.68
CA LEU A 469 -8.61 -2.93 -3.57
C LEU A 469 -9.47 -4.10 -4.05
N ALA A 470 -9.46 -4.38 -5.35
CA ALA A 470 -9.97 -5.66 -5.82
C ALA A 470 -9.00 -6.79 -5.42
N GLU A 471 -9.54 -7.98 -5.16
CA GLU A 471 -8.75 -9.16 -4.78
C GLU A 471 -7.60 -9.44 -5.76
N ALA A 472 -7.88 -9.37 -7.07
CA ALA A 472 -6.87 -9.58 -8.10
C ALA A 472 -5.74 -8.53 -8.07
N GLU A 473 -6.04 -7.27 -7.71
CA GLU A 473 -5.04 -6.21 -7.61
C GLU A 473 -4.10 -6.45 -6.44
N ALA A 474 -4.67 -6.78 -5.28
CA ALA A 474 -3.90 -7.03 -4.08
C ALA A 474 -3.03 -8.29 -4.20
N LEU A 475 -3.54 -9.36 -4.83
CA LEU A 475 -2.76 -10.55 -5.16
C LEU A 475 -1.66 -10.27 -6.20
N SER A 476 -1.90 -9.39 -7.17
CA SER A 476 -0.83 -8.95 -8.09
C SER A 476 0.28 -8.18 -7.37
N CYS A 477 -0.04 -7.35 -6.38
CA CYS A 477 0.98 -6.70 -5.54
C CYS A 477 1.75 -7.71 -4.68
N LEU A 478 1.08 -8.74 -4.15
CA LEU A 478 1.75 -9.84 -3.44
C LEU A 478 2.71 -10.59 -4.37
N GLU A 479 2.28 -10.91 -5.58
CA GLU A 479 3.13 -11.56 -6.59
C GLU A 479 4.36 -10.70 -6.93
N ALA A 480 4.16 -9.40 -7.18
CA ALA A 480 5.25 -8.46 -7.44
C ALA A 480 6.22 -8.36 -6.25
N ALA A 481 5.72 -8.44 -5.02
CA ALA A 481 6.55 -8.42 -3.82
C ALA A 481 7.41 -9.66 -3.68
N LEU A 482 6.83 -10.84 -3.89
CA LEU A 482 7.57 -12.10 -3.89
C LEU A 482 8.62 -12.15 -5.01
N ALA A 483 8.28 -11.66 -6.20
CA ALA A 483 9.18 -11.63 -7.35
C ALA A 483 10.38 -10.71 -7.17
N ALA A 484 10.18 -9.58 -6.49
CA ALA A 484 11.26 -8.64 -6.19
C ALA A 484 12.29 -9.24 -5.20
N GLY A 485 11.90 -10.22 -4.38
CA GLY A 485 12.80 -10.95 -3.49
C GLY A 485 13.41 -10.12 -2.36
N THR A 486 13.00 -8.87 -2.18
CA THR A 486 13.51 -8.00 -1.10
C THR A 486 12.63 -8.11 0.14
N SER A 487 13.26 -8.36 1.28
CA SER A 487 12.59 -8.26 2.58
C SER A 487 12.19 -6.81 2.89
N GLY A 488 11.24 -6.64 3.80
CA GLY A 488 10.80 -5.34 4.30
C GLY A 488 9.31 -5.06 4.12
N ALA A 489 8.89 -3.88 4.57
CA ALA A 489 7.50 -3.45 4.57
C ALA A 489 7.14 -2.63 3.32
N ARG A 490 5.95 -2.87 2.77
CA ARG A 490 5.41 -2.14 1.61
C ARG A 490 3.97 -1.74 1.86
N VAL A 491 3.60 -0.53 1.48
CA VAL A 491 2.23 -0.07 1.57
C VAL A 491 1.53 -0.34 0.24
N VAL A 492 0.42 -1.08 0.27
CA VAL A 492 -0.38 -1.40 -0.92
C VAL A 492 -1.76 -0.83 -0.72
N ALA A 493 -2.05 0.33 -1.32
CA ALA A 493 -3.31 1.03 -1.10
C ALA A 493 -3.73 1.84 -2.31
N ARG A 494 -5.05 1.92 -2.52
CA ARG A 494 -5.65 2.85 -3.47
C ARG A 494 -5.86 4.18 -2.77
N LEU A 495 -4.97 5.13 -3.04
CA LEU A 495 -5.01 6.47 -2.48
C LEU A 495 -5.35 7.49 -3.57
N ASP A 496 -6.31 8.35 -3.30
CA ASP A 496 -6.64 9.52 -4.11
C ASP A 496 -6.06 10.77 -3.44
N PRO A 497 -4.91 11.30 -3.92
CA PRO A 497 -4.28 12.47 -3.32
C PRO A 497 -5.13 13.74 -3.36
N VAL A 498 -6.05 13.85 -4.33
CA VAL A 498 -6.96 15.01 -4.45
C VAL A 498 -8.02 14.95 -3.36
N ALA A 499 -8.67 13.78 -3.21
CA ALA A 499 -9.65 13.58 -2.15
C ALA A 499 -9.02 13.70 -0.75
N ILE A 500 -7.83 13.12 -0.54
CA ILE A 500 -7.05 13.28 0.70
C ILE A 500 -6.80 14.77 0.96
N GLY A 501 -6.25 15.48 -0.04
CA GLY A 501 -5.93 16.91 0.11
C GLY A 501 -7.12 17.82 0.43
N ALA A 502 -8.32 17.42 0.01
CA ALA A 502 -9.57 18.13 0.30
C ALA A 502 -10.08 17.92 1.74
N GLN A 503 -9.66 16.85 2.41
CA GLN A 503 -10.04 16.57 3.81
C GLN A 503 -9.03 17.10 4.83
N LEU A 504 -7.80 17.39 4.42
CA LEU A 504 -6.74 17.85 5.32
C LEU A 504 -6.90 19.34 5.66
N THR A 505 -6.80 19.66 6.95
CA THR A 505 -6.70 21.03 7.46
C THR A 505 -5.30 21.60 7.22
N ASP A 506 -5.16 22.92 7.29
CA ASP A 506 -3.85 23.58 7.30
C ASP A 506 -3.30 23.68 8.73
N PRO A 507 -1.99 23.43 8.94
CA PRO A 507 -1.04 22.92 7.94
C PRO A 507 -1.27 21.44 7.60
N VAL A 508 -0.98 21.06 6.36
CA VAL A 508 -1.06 19.66 5.91
C VAL A 508 -0.16 18.77 6.80
N PRO A 509 -0.70 17.68 7.39
CA PRO A 509 0.10 16.76 8.21
C PRO A 509 1.33 16.24 7.45
N SER A 510 2.45 16.14 8.17
CA SER A 510 3.79 15.95 7.63
C SER A 510 3.88 14.82 6.60
N VAL A 511 3.31 13.67 6.92
CA VAL A 511 3.33 12.44 6.11
C VAL A 511 2.74 12.62 4.70
N TRP A 512 1.78 13.52 4.52
CA TRP A 512 1.08 13.71 3.25
C TRP A 512 1.74 14.74 2.32
N ARG A 513 2.69 15.55 2.83
CA ARG A 513 3.27 16.71 2.13
C ARG A 513 3.92 16.37 0.78
N THR A 514 4.35 15.12 0.56
CA THR A 514 4.90 14.68 -0.74
C THR A 514 3.84 14.15 -1.70
N LEU A 515 2.80 13.49 -1.19
CA LEU A 515 1.75 12.87 -2.02
C LEU A 515 0.70 13.89 -2.46
N VAL A 516 0.30 14.80 -1.57
CA VAL A 516 -0.70 15.84 -1.84
C VAL A 516 0.00 17.09 -2.37
N ARG A 517 -0.19 17.38 -3.67
CA ARG A 517 0.25 18.65 -4.26
C ARG A 517 -0.89 19.66 -4.20
N ARG A 518 -0.77 20.69 -3.36
CA ARG A 518 -1.67 21.85 -3.47
C ARG A 518 -1.17 22.81 -4.57
N PRO A 519 -2.06 23.43 -5.35
CA PRO A 519 -1.69 24.54 -6.20
C PRO A 519 -1.04 25.62 -5.32
N ARG A 520 0.16 26.07 -5.68
CA ARG A 520 0.78 27.24 -5.05
C ARG A 520 -0.22 28.40 -5.21
N PRO A 521 -0.50 29.23 -4.17
CA PRO A 521 -1.27 30.43 -4.39
C PRO A 521 -0.60 31.19 -5.53
N MET A 522 -1.34 31.46 -6.61
CA MET A 522 -0.87 32.39 -7.64
C MET A 522 -0.55 33.68 -6.89
N GLY A 523 0.73 34.00 -6.77
CA GLY A 523 1.17 35.27 -6.21
C GLY A 523 0.38 36.35 -6.93
N SER A 524 -0.31 37.20 -6.17
CA SER A 524 -0.97 38.38 -6.73
C SER A 524 0.03 39.07 -7.64
N ALA A 525 -0.26 39.09 -8.94
CA ALA A 525 0.55 39.85 -9.88
C ALA A 525 0.64 41.27 -9.33
N SER A 526 1.83 41.66 -8.89
CA SER A 526 2.11 43.05 -8.55
C SER A 526 1.82 43.86 -9.80
N SER A 527 0.77 44.68 -9.76
CA SER A 527 0.48 45.64 -10.82
C SER A 527 1.75 46.43 -11.12
N PRO A 528 2.17 46.55 -12.39
CA PRO A 528 3.30 47.39 -12.74
C PRO A 528 2.93 48.83 -12.39
N ALA A 529 3.76 49.47 -11.57
CA ALA A 529 3.67 50.91 -11.35
C ALA A 529 3.76 51.60 -12.72
N SER A 530 2.73 52.38 -13.06
CA SER A 530 2.73 53.20 -14.27
C SER A 530 3.71 54.37 -14.11
N PRO A 531 4.37 54.79 -15.21
CA PRO A 531 5.53 55.68 -15.21
C PRO A 531 5.23 57.12 -14.76
#